data_AF-A0A7C4DKX1-F1
#
_entry.id   AF-A0A7C4DKX1-F1
#
_cell.length_a   1.000
_cell.length_b   1.000
_cell.length_c   1.000
_cell.angle_alpha   90.00
_cell.angle_beta   90.00
_cell.angle_gamma   90.00
#
_symmetry.space_group_name_H-M   'P 1'
#
loop_
_entity.id
_entity.type
_entity.pdbx_description
1 polymer ?
#
loop_
_entity_poly.entity_id
_entity_poly.type
_entity_poly.pdbx_seq_one_letter_code
_entity_poly.pdbx_strand_id
1 'polypeptide(L)'
;MTRHIAACGPIPSRGCPRRRRALRSALRVWVVFSAVLFGGAGNPAENNEGVVAAQEGRYELGRRLRSFEIALAGEHSPEALQRATPYLNDAVRDFFSMRWNEAAAALDMARFSLLSAERPSRELRWAASLSATPNTFLLDLESNEVGLTITPFYNVAGETPKKLKIEVVLEDDDRTPVARVEFAPETVPYRDLLPLGIRREGDYVLTAAAVVEGKRVTIAQHRLSLAQKLKPRLQALRDGLRLLPEKPRNTQRATLEDYVAALATLAHGGQLETAVRAVHLLKEAEALLAAEQKDGKFFGQGRSGDFWLTLAQPTGNTRVRLYAPEAARDGRPLPLVIAVHGAGGSENMFFDAYGNGK
;
A
#
# COMPACT_ATOMS: atom_id res chain seq x y z
N MET A 1 -14.46 -37.81 60.71
CA MET A 1 -14.45 -37.70 62.18
C MET A 1 -13.21 -36.94 62.61
N THR A 2 -13.38 -36.09 63.62
CA THR A 2 -12.36 -35.42 64.45
C THR A 2 -11.55 -34.26 63.86
N ARG A 3 -12.08 -33.07 64.21
CA ARG A 3 -11.50 -31.74 64.33
C ARG A 3 -10.24 -31.73 65.22
N HIS A 4 -9.34 -30.77 64.99
CA HIS A 4 -8.80 -29.92 66.07
C HIS A 4 -8.53 -28.49 65.56
N ILE A 5 -8.70 -27.56 66.50
CA ILE A 5 -8.94 -26.12 66.38
C ILE A 5 -7.84 -25.38 67.19
N ALA A 6 -7.60 -24.12 66.81
CA ALA A 6 -6.95 -23.02 67.55
C ALA A 6 -5.40 -22.96 67.52
N ALA A 7 -4.74 -21.79 67.48
CA ALA A 7 -5.14 -20.46 67.96
C ALA A 7 -4.47 -19.29 67.20
N CYS A 8 -5.12 -18.13 67.29
CA CYS A 8 -4.69 -16.79 66.84
C CYS A 8 -3.70 -16.10 67.82
N GLY A 9 -2.90 -15.15 67.30
CA GLY A 9 -2.17 -14.10 68.04
C GLY A 9 -1.38 -13.15 67.11
N PRO A 10 -1.09 -11.88 67.48
CA PRO A 10 -1.38 -10.72 66.61
C PRO A 10 -0.22 -9.92 65.96
N ILE A 11 -0.62 -9.19 64.91
CA ILE A 11 -0.15 -7.98 64.15
C ILE A 11 0.84 -7.04 64.95
N PRO A 12 1.87 -6.37 64.34
CA PRO A 12 1.64 -5.28 63.37
C PRO A 12 2.67 -4.89 62.28
N SER A 13 2.08 -4.51 61.14
CA SER A 13 2.33 -3.28 60.36
C SER A 13 3.63 -3.11 59.54
N ARG A 14 3.45 -2.86 58.23
CA ARG A 14 3.82 -1.62 57.49
C ARG A 14 4.22 -1.95 56.04
N GLY A 15 3.70 -1.15 55.09
CA GLY A 15 4.38 -0.91 53.82
C GLY A 15 3.68 -1.35 52.54
N CYS A 16 2.45 -0.89 52.29
CA CYS A 16 1.96 -0.72 50.92
C CYS A 16 2.27 0.71 50.46
N PRO A 17 2.83 0.90 49.26
CA PRO A 17 2.21 1.89 48.39
C PRO A 17 2.04 1.37 46.96
N ARG A 18 0.78 1.10 46.61
CA ARG A 18 0.24 1.41 45.28
C ARG A 18 0.53 2.88 44.99
N ARG A 19 1.44 3.18 44.04
CA ARG A 19 1.50 4.45 43.29
C ARG A 19 2.55 4.36 42.17
N ARG A 20 2.15 3.80 41.02
CA ARG A 20 2.72 4.13 39.70
C ARG A 20 1.59 4.16 38.66
N ARG A 21 0.65 5.07 38.85
CA ARG A 21 -0.25 5.62 37.83
C ARG A 21 -0.19 7.13 37.95
N ALA A 22 0.73 7.74 37.22
CA ALA A 22 0.72 9.14 36.81
C ALA A 22 1.92 9.32 35.86
N LEU A 23 1.74 10.12 34.80
CA LEU A 23 2.69 10.42 33.72
C LEU A 23 2.84 9.37 32.61
N ARG A 24 1.74 9.12 31.90
CA ARG A 24 1.76 8.90 30.44
C ARG A 24 0.61 9.68 29.83
N SER A 25 0.72 11.00 29.89
CA SER A 25 -0.24 11.94 29.34
C SER A 25 0.52 13.16 28.85
N ALA A 26 1.13 13.03 27.67
CA ALA A 26 1.51 14.13 26.79
C ALA A 26 1.95 13.53 25.44
N LEU A 27 1.54 14.16 24.34
CA LEU A 27 1.71 13.76 22.94
C LEU A 27 0.88 12.55 22.48
N ARG A 28 -0.43 12.76 22.35
CA ARG A 28 -1.19 12.18 21.24
C ARG A 28 -1.26 13.25 20.16
N VAL A 29 -0.34 13.22 19.21
CA VAL A 29 -0.48 13.99 17.97
C VAL A 29 -1.45 13.21 17.11
N TRP A 30 -2.71 13.64 17.09
CA TRP A 30 -3.67 13.23 16.07
C TRP A 30 -3.46 14.14 14.87
N VAL A 31 -2.88 13.61 13.79
CA VAL A 31 -2.91 14.31 12.51
C VAL A 31 -4.23 13.91 11.84
N VAL A 32 -5.21 14.82 11.90
CA VAL A 32 -6.48 14.68 11.18
C VAL A 32 -6.42 15.58 9.94
N PHE A 33 -6.42 14.97 8.76
CA PHE A 33 -6.52 15.67 7.48
C PHE A 33 -8.01 15.85 7.12
N SER A 34 -8.48 17.11 7.06
CA SER A 34 -9.84 17.44 6.60
C SER A 34 -9.84 18.75 5.81
N ALA A 35 -10.21 18.71 4.53
CA ALA A 35 -10.89 19.83 3.83
C ALA A 35 -11.52 19.38 2.50
N VAL A 36 -12.71 19.91 2.25
CA VAL A 36 -13.65 19.62 1.15
C VAL A 36 -13.18 20.24 -0.16
N LEU A 37 -13.15 19.44 -1.23
CA LEU A 37 -13.19 19.93 -2.62
C LEU A 37 -14.16 19.06 -3.41
N PHE A 38 -15.25 19.67 -3.89
CA PHE A 38 -16.19 19.06 -4.84
C PHE A 38 -15.54 19.04 -6.23
N GLY A 39 -15.27 17.84 -6.76
CA GLY A 39 -14.88 17.64 -8.15
C GLY A 39 -16.05 17.06 -8.95
N GLY A 40 -16.60 17.85 -9.88
CA GLY A 40 -17.68 17.47 -10.77
C GLY A 40 -17.26 16.40 -11.79
N ALA A 41 -18.24 15.57 -12.17
CA ALA A 41 -18.11 14.57 -13.22
C ALA A 41 -17.81 15.24 -14.57
N GLY A 42 -16.58 15.06 -15.07
CA GLY A 42 -16.16 15.45 -16.41
C GLY A 42 -15.67 14.22 -17.19
N ASN A 43 -15.94 14.21 -18.50
CA ASN A 43 -15.67 13.11 -19.44
C ASN A 43 -14.21 12.61 -19.39
N PRO A 44 -13.97 11.28 -19.45
CA PRO A 44 -12.66 10.66 -19.22
C PRO A 44 -11.65 10.74 -20.39
N ALA A 45 -11.92 11.50 -21.45
CA ALA A 45 -11.18 11.36 -22.71
C ALA A 45 -10.11 12.43 -23.01
N GLU A 46 -10.09 13.59 -22.36
CA GLU A 46 -9.24 14.72 -22.84
C GLU A 46 -8.22 15.31 -21.85
N ASN A 47 -8.09 14.83 -20.61
CA ASN A 47 -7.17 15.40 -19.60
C ASN A 47 -6.25 14.37 -18.93
N ASN A 48 -5.78 13.35 -19.65
CA ASN A 48 -5.17 12.18 -19.02
C ASN A 48 -3.73 12.42 -18.48
N GLU A 49 -2.92 13.27 -19.10
CA GLU A 49 -1.51 13.44 -18.68
C GLU A 49 -1.35 14.11 -17.30
N GLY A 50 -2.13 15.16 -17.02
CA GLY A 50 -2.08 15.85 -15.71
C GLY A 50 -2.66 15.02 -14.56
N VAL A 51 -3.65 14.17 -14.85
CA VAL A 51 -4.23 13.26 -13.85
C VAL A 51 -3.27 12.12 -13.53
N VAL A 52 -2.60 11.54 -14.54
CA VAL A 52 -1.61 10.48 -14.35
C VAL A 52 -0.41 10.95 -13.52
N ALA A 53 0.16 12.13 -13.84
CA ALA A 53 1.28 12.69 -13.08
C ALA A 53 0.90 12.98 -11.60
N ALA A 54 -0.32 13.44 -11.34
CA ALA A 54 -0.81 13.67 -9.98
C ALA A 54 -1.00 12.36 -9.19
N GLN A 55 -1.42 11.27 -9.84
CA GLN A 55 -1.58 9.96 -9.20
C GLN A 55 -0.23 9.31 -8.90
N GLU A 56 0.73 9.38 -9.82
CA GLU A 56 2.10 8.89 -9.61
C GLU A 56 2.78 9.61 -8.44
N GLY A 57 2.67 10.95 -8.39
CA GLY A 57 3.21 11.75 -7.29
C GLY A 57 2.58 11.41 -5.93
N ARG A 58 1.25 11.20 -5.88
CA ARG A 58 0.55 10.79 -4.65
C ARG A 58 0.95 9.40 -4.18
N TYR A 59 1.07 8.45 -5.11
CA TYR A 59 1.48 7.09 -4.76
C TYR A 59 2.90 7.07 -4.16
N GLU A 60 3.84 7.78 -4.79
CA GLU A 60 5.21 7.87 -4.28
C GLU A 60 5.26 8.51 -2.89
N LEU A 61 4.49 9.58 -2.67
CA LEU A 61 4.36 10.19 -1.35
C LEU A 61 3.76 9.25 -0.31
N GLY A 62 2.70 8.51 -0.66
CA GLY A 62 2.09 7.51 0.21
C GLY A 62 3.11 6.46 0.66
N ARG A 63 3.99 6.01 -0.24
CA ARG A 63 5.07 5.08 0.11
C ARG A 63 6.14 5.68 1.03
N ARG A 64 6.52 6.93 0.81
CA ARG A 64 7.52 7.61 1.67
C ARG A 64 6.94 7.87 3.05
N LEU A 65 5.68 8.27 3.13
CA LEU A 65 4.93 8.39 4.38
C LEU A 65 4.91 7.04 5.11
N ARG A 66 4.54 5.96 4.43
CA ARG A 66 4.54 4.61 4.99
C ARG A 66 5.92 4.19 5.51
N SER A 67 6.98 4.53 4.78
CA SER A 67 8.36 4.26 5.21
C SER A 67 8.73 5.04 6.49
N PHE A 68 8.25 6.27 6.62
CA PHE A 68 8.37 7.06 7.85
C PHE A 68 7.55 6.44 8.99
N GLU A 69 6.30 6.04 8.76
CA GLU A 69 5.44 5.41 9.77
C GLU A 69 6.01 4.09 10.28
N ILE A 70 6.57 3.26 9.40
CA ILE A 70 7.27 2.02 9.78
C ILE A 70 8.45 2.34 10.70
N ALA A 71 9.24 3.38 10.39
CA ALA A 71 10.31 3.83 11.26
C ALA A 71 9.75 4.34 12.60
N LEU A 72 8.68 5.14 12.57
CA LEU A 72 8.02 5.73 13.74
C LEU A 72 7.42 4.70 14.70
N ALA A 73 6.97 3.56 14.21
CA ALA A 73 6.43 2.48 15.03
C ALA A 73 7.46 1.83 15.98
N GLY A 74 8.76 2.10 15.79
CA GLY A 74 9.82 1.69 16.72
C GLY A 74 9.81 2.47 18.04
N GLU A 75 10.69 2.08 18.97
CA GLU A 75 10.91 2.84 20.21
C GLU A 75 11.85 4.02 19.96
N HIS A 76 11.38 5.23 20.26
CA HIS A 76 12.12 6.47 20.02
C HIS A 76 12.20 7.35 21.27
N SER A 77 13.32 8.04 21.43
CA SER A 77 13.45 9.05 22.48
C SER A 77 12.65 10.31 22.15
N PRO A 78 12.25 11.12 23.16
CA PRO A 78 11.62 12.41 22.92
C PRO A 78 12.45 13.33 22.00
N GLU A 79 13.78 13.29 22.12
CA GLU A 79 14.70 14.08 21.31
C GLU A 79 14.69 13.63 19.84
N ALA A 80 14.56 12.32 19.57
CA ALA A 80 14.44 11.80 18.21
C ALA A 80 13.15 12.28 17.54
N LEU A 81 12.03 12.23 18.26
CA LEU A 81 10.74 12.77 17.80
C LEU A 81 10.81 14.29 17.57
N GLN A 82 11.46 15.02 18.47
CA GLN A 82 11.64 16.46 18.36
C GLN A 82 12.46 16.84 17.12
N ARG A 83 13.53 16.08 16.79
CA ARG A 83 14.33 16.31 15.58
C ARG A 83 13.56 16.06 14.28
N ALA A 84 12.66 15.07 14.27
CA ALA A 84 11.88 14.72 13.07
C ALA A 84 10.71 15.69 12.82
N THR A 85 10.13 16.27 13.88
CA THR A 85 8.92 17.11 13.83
C THR A 85 8.99 18.27 12.81
N PRO A 86 10.07 19.08 12.73
CA PRO A 86 10.12 20.19 11.76
C PRO A 86 9.96 19.72 10.31
N TYR A 87 10.63 18.63 9.94
CA TYR A 87 10.54 18.05 8.60
C TYR A 87 9.16 17.46 8.32
N LEU A 88 8.50 16.89 9.33
CA LEU A 88 7.12 16.42 9.17
C LEU A 88 6.16 17.59 8.91
N ASN A 89 6.33 18.71 9.61
CA ASN A 89 5.54 19.92 9.37
C ASN A 89 5.77 20.48 7.95
N ASP A 90 7.02 20.49 7.47
CA ASP A 90 7.34 20.86 6.10
C ASP A 90 6.66 19.93 5.09
N ALA A 91 6.72 18.62 5.31
CA ALA A 91 6.06 17.64 4.45
C ALA A 91 4.55 17.87 4.33
N VAL A 92 3.88 18.15 5.46
CA VAL A 92 2.44 18.45 5.47
C VAL A 92 2.14 19.74 4.71
N ARG A 93 2.87 20.82 4.98
CA ARG A 93 2.70 22.10 4.28
C ARG A 93 2.88 21.93 2.77
N ASP A 94 3.92 21.21 2.36
CA ASP A 94 4.29 21.04 0.96
C ASP A 94 3.29 20.12 0.23
N PHE A 95 2.79 19.08 0.89
CA PHE A 95 1.70 18.24 0.38
C PHE A 95 0.45 19.07 0.06
N PHE A 96 -0.02 19.90 1.00
CA PHE A 96 -1.19 20.76 0.77
C PHE A 96 -0.94 21.88 -0.23
N SER A 97 0.33 22.20 -0.49
CA SER A 97 0.72 23.15 -1.53
C SER A 97 0.95 22.49 -2.89
N MET A 98 0.65 21.19 -3.04
CA MET A 98 0.92 20.37 -4.24
C MET A 98 2.40 20.36 -4.66
N ARG A 99 3.31 20.61 -3.71
CA ARG A 99 4.77 20.55 -3.86
C ARG A 99 5.26 19.16 -3.52
N TRP A 100 4.94 18.20 -4.39
CA TRP A 100 5.11 16.77 -4.10
C TRP A 100 6.57 16.36 -3.91
N ASN A 101 7.49 16.94 -4.69
CA ASN A 101 8.91 16.62 -4.62
C ASN A 101 9.52 17.11 -3.29
N GLU A 102 9.13 18.30 -2.86
CA GLU A 102 9.54 18.90 -1.58
C GLU A 102 8.96 18.11 -0.40
N ALA A 103 7.68 17.74 -0.48
CA ALA A 103 7.05 16.90 0.54
C ALA A 103 7.75 15.54 0.68
N ALA A 104 8.16 14.93 -0.44
CA ALA A 104 8.90 13.68 -0.44
C ALA A 104 10.29 13.83 0.20
N ALA A 105 11.03 14.88 -0.14
CA ALA A 105 12.32 15.18 0.48
C ALA A 105 12.20 15.40 1.99
N ALA A 106 11.16 16.12 2.41
CA ALA A 106 10.88 16.38 3.82
C ALA A 106 10.52 15.09 4.59
N LEU A 107 9.73 14.17 4.00
CA LEU A 107 9.43 12.87 4.61
C LEU A 107 10.68 12.01 4.83
N ASP A 108 11.60 11.97 3.85
CA ASP A 108 12.87 11.27 4.03
C ASP A 108 13.74 11.89 5.11
N MET A 109 13.83 13.22 5.14
CA MET A 109 14.59 13.93 6.17
C MET A 109 13.99 13.73 7.57
N ALA A 110 12.67 13.68 7.70
CA ALA A 110 11.98 13.32 8.93
C ALA A 110 12.37 11.90 9.38
N ARG A 111 12.34 10.93 8.45
CA ARG A 111 12.73 9.54 8.71
C ARG A 111 14.19 9.42 9.11
N PHE A 112 15.11 10.09 8.43
CA PHE A 112 16.53 10.06 8.80
C PHE A 112 16.79 10.70 10.17
N SER A 113 16.15 11.83 10.46
CA SER A 113 16.32 12.56 11.74
C SER A 113 15.72 11.81 12.94
N LEU A 114 14.70 10.99 12.67
CA LEU A 114 14.12 10.06 13.63
C LEU A 114 15.11 8.92 13.93
N LEU A 115 15.68 8.30 12.90
CA LEU A 115 16.56 7.13 13.04
C LEU A 115 17.97 7.45 13.54
N SER A 116 18.46 8.68 13.36
CA SER A 116 19.79 9.09 13.80
C SER A 116 19.85 10.57 14.19
N ALA A 117 20.75 10.92 15.10
CA ALA A 117 21.10 12.31 15.39
C ALA A 117 22.07 12.90 14.35
N GLU A 118 22.79 12.04 13.63
CA GLU A 118 23.71 12.45 12.58
C GLU A 118 22.96 12.85 11.32
N ARG A 119 23.40 13.94 10.68
CA ARG A 119 22.86 14.34 9.39
C ARG A 119 23.19 13.27 8.34
N PRO A 120 22.23 12.83 7.51
CA PRO A 120 22.51 11.87 6.45
C PRO A 120 23.56 12.44 5.48
N SER A 121 24.48 11.59 5.00
CA SER A 121 25.46 11.98 3.97
C SER A 121 24.75 12.44 2.69
N ARG A 122 25.46 13.16 1.82
CA ARG A 122 24.89 13.62 0.54
C ARG A 122 24.50 12.40 -0.32
N GLU A 123 25.35 11.40 -0.32
CA GLU A 123 25.23 10.15 -1.05
C GLU A 123 23.98 9.39 -0.59
N LEU A 124 23.75 9.32 0.73
CA LEU A 124 22.54 8.70 1.28
C LEU A 124 21.27 9.48 0.91
N ARG A 125 21.30 10.81 0.93
CA ARG A 125 20.16 11.65 0.50
C ARG A 125 19.89 11.49 -1.00
N TRP A 126 20.94 11.44 -1.81
CA TRP A 126 20.83 11.21 -3.26
C TRP A 126 20.23 9.83 -3.54
N ALA A 127 20.69 8.79 -2.84
CA ALA A 127 20.10 7.46 -2.96
C ALA A 127 18.62 7.44 -2.56
N ALA A 128 18.25 8.15 -1.50
CA ALA A 128 16.86 8.29 -1.05
C ALA A 128 15.99 9.08 -2.03
N SER A 129 16.57 9.99 -2.82
CA SER A 129 15.80 10.77 -3.79
C SER A 129 15.34 9.96 -4.99
N LEU A 130 15.91 8.78 -5.22
CA LEU A 130 15.48 7.90 -6.28
C LEU A 130 14.07 7.34 -6.01
N SER A 131 13.32 7.17 -7.09
CA SER A 131 12.17 6.27 -7.18
C SER A 131 12.47 5.21 -8.24
N ALA A 132 11.91 4.02 -8.05
CA ALA A 132 12.05 2.92 -8.99
C ALA A 132 10.66 2.33 -9.29
N THR A 133 10.21 2.42 -10.53
CA THR A 133 8.84 2.11 -10.95
C THR A 133 8.84 1.00 -11.99
N PRO A 134 8.11 -0.11 -11.77
CA PRO A 134 7.87 -1.11 -12.79
C PRO A 134 7.06 -0.51 -13.96
N ASN A 135 7.40 -0.88 -15.19
CA ASN A 135 6.65 -0.42 -16.37
C ASN A 135 5.23 -1.03 -16.44
N THR A 136 5.02 -2.17 -15.78
CA THR A 136 3.74 -2.88 -15.68
C THR A 136 3.59 -3.54 -14.31
N PHE A 137 2.36 -3.65 -13.83
CA PHE A 137 2.05 -4.21 -12.50
C PHE A 137 1.39 -5.59 -12.58
N LEU A 138 0.86 -5.96 -13.75
CA LEU A 138 0.34 -7.29 -14.06
C LEU A 138 0.97 -7.78 -15.37
N LEU A 139 1.81 -8.80 -15.29
CA LEU A 139 2.55 -9.34 -16.43
C LEU A 139 2.09 -10.75 -16.79
N ASP A 140 2.26 -11.11 -18.06
CA ASP A 140 2.23 -12.51 -18.44
C ASP A 140 3.50 -13.19 -17.92
N LEU A 141 3.34 -14.36 -17.33
CA LEU A 141 4.45 -15.16 -16.80
C LEU A 141 5.45 -15.54 -17.90
N GLU A 142 5.00 -15.62 -19.17
CA GLU A 142 5.87 -15.94 -20.31
C GLU A 142 6.91 -14.85 -20.62
N SER A 143 6.65 -13.59 -20.22
CA SER A 143 7.58 -12.48 -20.50
C SER A 143 8.94 -12.64 -19.80
N ASN A 144 9.02 -13.38 -18.68
CA ASN A 144 10.22 -13.64 -17.84
C ASN A 144 11.05 -12.42 -17.38
N GLU A 145 10.71 -11.22 -17.85
CA GLU A 145 11.40 -9.96 -17.61
C GLU A 145 10.43 -8.91 -17.07
N VAL A 146 10.94 -8.03 -16.21
CA VAL A 146 10.18 -6.91 -15.66
C VAL A 146 10.89 -5.62 -16.03
N GLY A 147 10.21 -4.77 -16.80
CA GLY A 147 10.71 -3.44 -17.08
C GLY A 147 10.74 -2.59 -15.82
N LEU A 148 11.87 -1.96 -15.53
CA LEU A 148 12.06 -1.06 -14.39
C LEU A 148 12.64 0.27 -14.86
N THR A 149 12.08 1.36 -14.36
CA THR A 149 12.61 2.71 -14.55
C THR A 149 13.06 3.28 -13.21
N ILE A 150 14.27 3.83 -13.13
CA ILE A 150 14.82 4.48 -11.94
C ILE A 150 15.12 5.93 -12.26
N THR A 151 14.50 6.85 -11.52
CA THR A 151 14.60 8.30 -11.74
C THR A 151 14.74 9.02 -10.40
N PRO A 152 15.35 10.21 -10.35
CA PRO A 152 15.27 11.07 -9.17
C PRO A 152 13.85 11.63 -9.06
N PHE A 153 13.23 11.46 -7.90
CA PHE A 153 11.92 12.02 -7.58
C PHE A 153 12.03 13.47 -7.06
N TYR A 154 13.12 13.79 -6.37
CA TYR A 154 13.46 15.16 -5.99
C TYR A 154 14.95 15.44 -6.21
N ASN A 155 15.27 16.73 -6.37
CA ASN A 155 16.62 17.16 -6.66
C ASN A 155 17.51 17.11 -5.41
N VAL A 156 18.71 16.56 -5.56
CA VAL A 156 19.79 16.62 -4.56
C VAL A 156 21.03 17.14 -5.26
N ALA A 157 21.51 18.31 -4.83
CA ALA A 157 22.65 18.97 -5.45
C ALA A 157 23.92 18.10 -5.41
N GLY A 158 24.61 18.00 -6.55
CA GLY A 158 25.86 17.26 -6.71
C GLY A 158 25.79 16.21 -7.82
N GLU A 159 26.90 15.50 -8.01
CA GLU A 159 27.02 14.40 -8.99
C GLU A 159 26.47 13.08 -8.43
N THR A 160 26.11 12.16 -9.33
CA THR A 160 25.75 10.78 -9.01
C THR A 160 26.86 10.09 -8.20
N PRO A 161 26.55 9.37 -7.12
CA PRO A 161 27.54 8.62 -6.35
C PRO A 161 28.28 7.59 -7.21
N LYS A 162 29.62 7.63 -7.21
CA LYS A 162 30.50 6.75 -8.02
C LYS A 162 30.34 5.25 -7.74
N LYS A 163 29.75 4.87 -6.60
CA LYS A 163 29.58 3.48 -6.15
C LYS A 163 28.11 3.16 -5.90
N LEU A 164 27.22 3.69 -6.74
CA LEU A 164 25.81 3.34 -6.70
C LEU A 164 25.61 1.90 -7.15
N LYS A 165 24.91 1.12 -6.33
CA LYS A 165 24.43 -0.21 -6.66
C LYS A 165 22.93 -0.26 -6.39
N ILE A 166 22.19 -0.88 -7.30
CA ILE A 166 20.77 -1.14 -7.15
C ILE A 166 20.60 -2.63 -6.88
N GLU A 167 19.85 -2.94 -5.84
CA GLU A 167 19.40 -4.29 -5.52
C GLU A 167 17.89 -4.36 -5.71
N VAL A 168 17.43 -5.26 -6.57
CA VAL A 168 16.02 -5.56 -6.76
C VAL A 168 15.77 -6.97 -6.23
N VAL A 169 14.85 -7.07 -5.27
CA VAL A 169 14.41 -8.34 -4.67
C VAL A 169 12.93 -8.50 -4.96
N LEU A 170 12.55 -9.69 -5.39
CA LEU A 170 11.17 -10.07 -5.59
C LEU A 170 10.82 -11.12 -4.54
N GLU A 171 9.84 -10.81 -3.69
CA GLU A 171 9.40 -11.65 -2.57
C GLU A 171 7.99 -12.18 -2.84
N ASP A 172 7.68 -13.40 -2.40
CA ASP A 172 6.30 -13.88 -2.38
C ASP A 172 5.50 -13.30 -1.19
N ASP A 173 4.23 -13.71 -1.06
CA ASP A 173 3.35 -13.23 0.02
C ASP A 173 3.86 -13.59 1.43
N ASP A 174 4.66 -14.65 1.56
CA ASP A 174 5.30 -15.06 2.81
C ASP A 174 6.61 -14.28 3.09
N ARG A 175 6.90 -13.26 2.27
CA ARG A 175 8.15 -12.48 2.31
C ARG A 175 9.40 -13.32 2.03
N THR A 176 9.24 -14.45 1.34
CA THR A 176 10.38 -15.26 0.93
C THR A 176 10.95 -14.72 -0.38
N PRO A 177 12.25 -14.39 -0.47
CA PRO A 177 12.87 -13.97 -1.71
C PRO A 177 12.81 -15.09 -2.76
N VAL A 178 12.21 -14.83 -3.92
CA VAL A 178 12.11 -15.76 -5.05
C VAL A 178 12.97 -15.35 -6.23
N ALA A 179 13.37 -14.08 -6.31
CA ALA A 179 14.34 -13.59 -7.29
C ALA A 179 15.14 -12.42 -6.72
N ARG A 180 16.37 -12.26 -7.21
CA ARG A 180 17.24 -11.14 -6.88
C ARG A 180 18.09 -10.76 -8.09
N VAL A 181 18.12 -9.46 -8.38
CA VAL A 181 19.00 -8.88 -9.39
C VAL A 181 19.75 -7.72 -8.77
N GLU A 182 21.01 -7.57 -9.18
CA GLU A 182 21.89 -6.54 -8.72
C GLU A 182 22.64 -5.94 -9.90
N PHE A 183 22.71 -4.62 -9.96
CA PHE A 183 23.40 -3.91 -11.02
C PHE A 183 23.87 -2.53 -10.54
N ALA A 184 24.80 -1.93 -11.28
CA ALA A 184 25.29 -0.58 -11.03
C ALA A 184 24.99 0.28 -12.28
N PRO A 185 23.95 1.12 -12.26
CA PRO A 185 23.63 1.94 -13.43
C PRO A 185 24.71 3.00 -13.64
N GLU A 186 25.19 3.14 -14.88
CA GLU A 186 26.20 4.14 -15.25
C GLU A 186 25.64 5.57 -15.14
N THR A 187 24.36 5.73 -15.47
CA THR A 187 23.64 7.00 -15.43
C THR A 187 22.25 6.83 -14.85
N VAL A 188 21.72 7.90 -14.24
CA VAL A 188 20.31 8.02 -13.85
C VAL A 188 19.74 9.24 -14.60
N PRO A 189 18.59 9.14 -15.29
CA PRO A 189 17.63 8.05 -15.25
C PRO A 189 18.13 6.75 -15.90
N TYR A 190 17.70 5.62 -15.33
CA TYR A 190 18.01 4.27 -15.81
C TYR A 190 16.71 3.56 -16.21
N ARG A 191 16.74 2.81 -17.30
CA ARG A 191 15.60 2.03 -17.77
C ARG A 191 16.10 0.74 -18.40
N ASP A 192 15.58 -0.39 -17.94
CA ASP A 192 15.99 -1.70 -18.44
C ASP A 192 14.93 -2.79 -18.18
N LEU A 193 15.13 -3.94 -18.79
CA LEU A 193 14.38 -5.17 -18.57
C LEU A 193 15.15 -6.07 -17.61
N LEU A 194 14.56 -6.38 -16.46
CA LEU A 194 15.20 -7.19 -15.44
C LEU A 194 14.79 -8.66 -15.58
N PRO A 195 15.74 -9.59 -15.81
CA PRO A 195 15.43 -11.01 -15.91
C PRO A 195 15.26 -11.60 -14.50
N LEU A 196 14.04 -11.53 -13.96
CA LEU A 196 13.75 -12.03 -12.61
C LEU A 196 13.58 -13.56 -12.57
N GLY A 197 13.42 -14.23 -13.71
CA GLY A 197 13.41 -15.70 -13.79
C GLY A 197 12.27 -16.38 -13.03
N ILE A 198 11.15 -15.67 -12.83
CA ILE A 198 10.00 -16.13 -12.06
C ILE A 198 9.19 -17.14 -12.89
N ARG A 199 8.91 -18.32 -12.32
CA ARG A 199 8.25 -19.43 -13.03
C ARG A 199 6.89 -19.82 -12.49
N ARG A 200 6.39 -19.11 -11.48
CA ARG A 200 5.12 -19.42 -10.82
C ARG A 200 4.17 -18.24 -10.95
N GLU A 201 2.92 -18.52 -11.30
CA GLU A 201 1.86 -17.52 -11.22
C GLU A 201 1.66 -17.10 -9.76
N GLY A 202 1.55 -15.80 -9.51
CA GLY A 202 1.36 -15.29 -8.16
C GLY A 202 1.43 -13.77 -8.05
N ASP A 203 1.13 -13.31 -6.84
CA ASP A 203 1.30 -11.93 -6.41
C ASP A 203 2.60 -11.83 -5.61
N TYR A 204 3.41 -10.82 -5.91
CA TYR A 204 4.77 -10.66 -5.39
C TYR A 204 5.03 -9.23 -4.96
N VAL A 205 5.96 -9.04 -4.02
CA VAL A 205 6.45 -7.72 -3.64
C VAL A 205 7.81 -7.48 -4.27
N LEU A 206 7.87 -6.52 -5.20
CA LEU A 206 9.11 -6.01 -5.75
C LEU A 206 9.65 -4.93 -4.82
N THR A 207 10.81 -5.17 -4.23
CA THR A 207 11.55 -4.21 -3.42
C THR A 207 12.82 -3.80 -4.14
N ALA A 208 12.96 -2.52 -4.47
CA ALA A 208 14.20 -1.95 -5.00
C ALA A 208 14.90 -1.13 -3.92
N ALA A 209 16.21 -1.28 -3.80
CA ALA A 209 17.04 -0.55 -2.86
C ALA A 209 18.29 -0.02 -3.53
N ALA A 210 18.63 1.23 -3.23
CA ALA A 210 19.92 1.82 -3.57
C ALA A 210 20.91 1.55 -2.44
N VAL A 211 22.11 1.09 -2.78
CA VAL A 211 23.22 0.87 -1.88
C VAL A 211 24.33 1.86 -2.23
N VAL A 212 24.68 2.71 -1.27
CA VAL A 212 25.73 3.73 -1.39
C VAL A 212 26.54 3.73 -0.10
N GLU A 213 27.87 3.73 -0.20
CA GLU A 213 28.77 3.74 0.96
C GLU A 213 28.49 2.60 1.96
N GLY A 214 28.03 1.44 1.48
CA GLY A 214 27.63 0.30 2.32
C GLY A 214 26.30 0.49 3.06
N LYS A 215 25.61 1.63 2.89
CA LYS A 215 24.28 1.89 3.45
C LYS A 215 23.21 1.58 2.40
N ARG A 216 22.19 0.82 2.81
CA ARG A 216 21.05 0.43 1.97
C ARG A 216 19.85 1.33 2.25
N VAL A 217 19.25 1.88 1.20
CA VAL A 217 18.01 2.67 1.24
C VAL A 217 16.98 2.04 0.32
N THR A 218 15.82 1.67 0.86
CA THR A 218 14.69 1.24 0.04
C THR A 218 14.17 2.43 -0.77
N ILE A 219 14.21 2.33 -2.10
CA ILE A 219 13.73 3.34 -3.05
C ILE A 219 12.44 2.89 -3.76
N ALA A 220 12.13 1.60 -3.62
CA ALA A 220 11.16 0.71 -4.22
C ALA A 220 10.35 -0.17 -3.27
N GLN A 221 9.03 -0.07 -3.18
CA GLN A 221 8.21 -1.24 -2.85
C GLN A 221 6.90 -1.20 -3.67
N HIS A 222 6.72 -2.18 -4.55
CA HIS A 222 5.54 -2.32 -5.40
C HIS A 222 4.98 -3.73 -5.31
N ARG A 223 3.67 -3.86 -5.50
CA ARG A 223 3.04 -5.15 -5.76
C ARG A 223 3.12 -5.44 -7.25
N LEU A 224 3.61 -6.61 -7.59
CA LEU A 224 3.78 -7.10 -8.95
C LEU A 224 3.10 -8.45 -9.06
N SER A 225 2.27 -8.64 -10.09
CA SER A 225 1.54 -9.88 -10.29
C SER A 225 1.94 -10.50 -11.61
N LEU A 226 2.21 -11.82 -11.59
CA LEU A 226 2.54 -12.58 -12.79
C LEU A 226 1.47 -13.64 -13.01
N ALA A 227 0.72 -13.54 -14.10
CA ALA A 227 -0.36 -14.46 -14.45
C ALA A 227 0.04 -15.32 -15.66
N GLN A 228 -0.30 -16.60 -15.64
CA GLN A 228 -0.19 -17.45 -16.82
C GLN A 228 -1.30 -17.10 -17.81
N LYS A 229 -0.95 -17.05 -19.10
CA LYS A 229 -1.91 -16.82 -20.19
C LYS A 229 -2.74 -15.56 -19.94
N LEU A 230 -2.09 -14.50 -19.47
CA LEU A 230 -2.74 -13.26 -19.05
C LEU A 230 -3.61 -12.70 -20.17
N LYS A 231 -3.05 -12.58 -21.38
CA LYS A 231 -3.76 -11.98 -22.51
C LYS A 231 -5.04 -12.77 -22.89
N PRO A 232 -4.99 -14.10 -23.10
CA PRO A 232 -6.22 -14.91 -23.28
C PRO A 232 -7.24 -14.77 -22.14
N ARG A 233 -6.79 -14.75 -20.87
CA ARG A 233 -7.68 -14.64 -19.71
C ARG A 233 -8.40 -13.29 -19.65
N LEU A 234 -7.66 -12.20 -19.84
CA LEU A 234 -8.26 -10.85 -19.91
C LEU A 234 -9.23 -10.72 -21.09
N GLN A 235 -8.91 -11.33 -22.23
CA GLN A 235 -9.81 -11.35 -23.39
C GLN A 235 -11.09 -12.13 -23.08
N ALA A 236 -10.98 -13.31 -22.48
CA ALA A 236 -12.13 -14.12 -22.07
C ALA A 236 -13.05 -13.39 -21.08
N LEU A 237 -12.48 -12.64 -20.12
CA LEU A 237 -13.26 -11.81 -19.20
C LEU A 237 -14.03 -10.70 -19.92
N ARG A 238 -13.39 -10.00 -20.85
CA ARG A 238 -14.03 -8.92 -21.64
C ARG A 238 -15.14 -9.46 -22.52
N ASP A 239 -14.90 -10.57 -23.20
CA ASP A 239 -15.90 -11.18 -24.07
C ASP A 239 -17.04 -11.79 -23.26
N GLY A 240 -16.73 -12.44 -22.13
CA GLY A 240 -17.72 -12.96 -21.20
C GLY A 240 -18.66 -11.87 -20.68
N LEU A 241 -18.11 -10.70 -20.30
CA LEU A 241 -18.90 -9.53 -19.89
C LEU A 241 -19.86 -9.06 -20.98
N ARG A 242 -19.41 -9.00 -22.25
CA ARG A 242 -20.25 -8.59 -23.40
C ARG A 242 -21.37 -9.58 -23.70
N LEU A 243 -21.15 -10.86 -23.40
CA LEU A 243 -22.13 -11.93 -23.63
C LEU A 243 -23.12 -12.11 -22.49
N LEU A 244 -22.95 -11.41 -21.36
CA LEU A 244 -23.92 -11.46 -20.28
C LEU A 244 -25.26 -10.86 -20.74
N PRO A 245 -26.40 -11.48 -20.40
CA PRO A 245 -27.71 -10.96 -20.79
C PRO A 245 -27.94 -9.58 -20.21
N GLU A 246 -28.61 -8.71 -20.97
CA GLU A 246 -29.07 -7.41 -20.47
C GLU A 246 -30.04 -7.64 -19.31
N LYS A 247 -29.60 -7.24 -18.11
CA LYS A 247 -30.34 -7.30 -16.85
C LYS A 247 -30.11 -5.96 -16.13
N PRO A 248 -31.03 -5.53 -15.23
CA PRO A 248 -30.76 -4.41 -14.35
C PRO A 248 -29.42 -4.61 -13.64
N ARG A 249 -28.58 -3.57 -13.64
CA ARG A 249 -27.23 -3.65 -13.10
C ARG A 249 -27.29 -3.98 -11.62
N ASN A 250 -26.60 -5.05 -11.24
CA ASN A 250 -26.48 -5.49 -9.85
C ASN A 250 -25.03 -5.27 -9.34
N THR A 251 -24.82 -5.43 -8.04
CA THR A 251 -23.50 -5.23 -7.41
C THR A 251 -22.44 -6.20 -7.96
N GLN A 252 -22.80 -7.45 -8.27
CA GLN A 252 -21.87 -8.44 -8.82
C GLN A 252 -21.35 -8.03 -10.20
N ARG A 253 -22.25 -7.67 -11.11
CA ARG A 253 -21.92 -7.18 -12.45
C ARG A 253 -21.12 -5.88 -12.39
N ALA A 254 -21.53 -4.92 -11.57
CA ALA A 254 -20.78 -3.69 -11.39
C ALA A 254 -19.36 -3.93 -10.86
N THR A 255 -19.20 -4.89 -9.92
CA THR A 255 -17.89 -5.28 -9.38
C THR A 255 -17.04 -5.97 -10.44
N LEU A 256 -17.62 -6.87 -11.24
CA LEU A 256 -16.91 -7.56 -12.32
C LEU A 256 -16.38 -6.57 -13.37
N GLU A 257 -17.19 -5.60 -13.77
CA GLU A 257 -16.77 -4.54 -14.69
C GLU A 257 -15.59 -3.73 -14.13
N ASP A 258 -15.64 -3.36 -12.85
CA ASP A 258 -14.54 -2.64 -12.19
C ASP A 258 -13.28 -3.51 -12.07
N TYR A 259 -13.41 -4.82 -11.80
CA TYR A 259 -12.27 -5.74 -11.76
C TYR A 259 -11.60 -5.84 -13.13
N VAL A 260 -12.38 -6.03 -14.20
CA VAL A 260 -11.84 -6.12 -15.56
C VAL A 260 -11.18 -4.81 -15.98
N ALA A 261 -11.73 -3.66 -15.60
CA ALA A 261 -11.11 -2.37 -15.84
C ALA A 261 -9.79 -2.22 -15.07
N ALA A 262 -9.76 -2.55 -13.77
CA ALA A 262 -8.56 -2.50 -12.94
C ALA A 262 -7.44 -3.41 -13.47
N LEU A 263 -7.76 -4.66 -13.81
CA LEU A 263 -6.81 -5.61 -14.40
C LEU A 263 -6.26 -5.13 -15.74
N ALA A 264 -7.11 -4.52 -16.58
CA ALA A 264 -6.68 -3.93 -17.83
C ALA A 264 -5.72 -2.75 -17.60
N THR A 265 -6.00 -1.87 -16.64
CA THR A 265 -5.11 -0.76 -16.28
C THR A 265 -3.74 -1.27 -15.86
N LEU A 266 -3.68 -2.23 -14.94
CA LEU A 266 -2.42 -2.80 -14.42
C LEU A 266 -1.59 -3.51 -15.51
N ALA A 267 -2.27 -4.20 -16.43
CA ALA A 267 -1.62 -4.91 -17.54
C ALA A 267 -1.02 -3.96 -18.61
N HIS A 268 -1.52 -2.72 -18.69
CA HIS A 268 -1.00 -1.69 -19.60
C HIS A 268 -0.06 -0.68 -18.92
N GLY A 269 0.39 -0.96 -17.69
CA GLY A 269 1.31 -0.07 -16.97
C GLY A 269 0.65 1.04 -16.18
N GLY A 270 -0.67 1.12 -16.22
CA GLY A 270 -1.40 2.06 -15.37
C GLY A 270 -1.30 1.64 -13.91
N GLN A 271 -1.04 2.63 -13.06
CA GLN A 271 -0.97 2.45 -11.62
C GLN A 271 -2.31 2.77 -10.96
N LEU A 272 -2.68 1.96 -9.98
CA LEU A 272 -3.82 2.23 -9.11
C LEU A 272 -3.35 2.88 -7.81
N GLU A 273 -4.25 3.57 -7.12
CA GLU A 273 -3.98 4.25 -5.85
C GLU A 273 -3.47 3.27 -4.77
N THR A 274 -3.87 2.00 -4.86
CA THR A 274 -3.48 0.93 -3.94
C THR A 274 -2.72 -0.20 -4.62
N ALA A 275 -1.95 -0.94 -3.81
CA ALA A 275 -1.25 -2.15 -4.18
C ALA A 275 -2.21 -3.34 -4.33
N VAL A 276 -2.51 -3.70 -5.58
CA VAL A 276 -3.47 -4.75 -5.92
C VAL A 276 -2.80 -6.12 -6.03
N ARG A 277 -3.38 -7.15 -5.40
CA ARG A 277 -3.07 -8.56 -5.69
C ARG A 277 -3.76 -8.96 -6.99
N ALA A 278 -3.18 -8.59 -8.13
CA ALA A 278 -3.87 -8.68 -9.41
C ALA A 278 -4.07 -10.12 -9.92
N VAL A 279 -3.24 -11.09 -9.53
CA VAL A 279 -3.51 -12.51 -9.84
C VAL A 279 -4.67 -13.02 -9.01
N HIS A 280 -4.74 -12.66 -7.72
CA HIS A 280 -5.91 -12.93 -6.90
C HIS A 280 -7.19 -12.30 -7.49
N LEU A 281 -7.13 -11.02 -7.84
CA LEU A 281 -8.24 -10.28 -8.46
C LEU A 281 -8.68 -10.90 -9.80
N LEU A 282 -7.73 -11.36 -10.61
CA LEU A 282 -8.00 -12.05 -11.88
C LEU A 282 -8.79 -13.34 -11.65
N LYS A 283 -8.39 -14.16 -10.68
CA LYS A 283 -9.11 -15.41 -10.32
C LYS A 283 -10.49 -15.11 -9.77
N GLU A 284 -10.63 -14.08 -8.94
CA GLU A 284 -11.94 -13.67 -8.45
C GLU A 284 -12.85 -13.16 -9.58
N ALA A 285 -12.32 -12.38 -10.52
CA ALA A 285 -13.08 -11.92 -11.69
C ALA A 285 -13.57 -13.08 -12.54
N GLU A 286 -12.75 -14.11 -12.75
CA GLU A 286 -13.12 -15.33 -13.48
C GLU A 286 -14.23 -16.10 -12.77
N ALA A 287 -14.12 -16.27 -11.45
CA ALA A 287 -15.13 -16.95 -10.65
C ALA A 287 -16.44 -16.15 -10.57
N LEU A 288 -16.36 -14.82 -10.49
CA LEU A 288 -17.50 -13.91 -10.49
C LEU A 288 -18.22 -13.93 -11.84
N LEU A 289 -17.49 -13.89 -12.95
CA LEU A 289 -18.07 -14.05 -14.29
C LEU A 289 -18.79 -15.41 -14.43
N ALA A 290 -18.16 -16.50 -13.98
CA ALA A 290 -18.77 -17.82 -14.03
C ALA A 290 -20.05 -17.92 -13.18
N ALA A 291 -20.12 -17.21 -12.05
CA ALA A 291 -21.33 -17.10 -11.24
C ALA A 291 -22.41 -16.30 -11.96
N GLU A 292 -22.09 -15.13 -12.51
CA GLU A 292 -23.03 -14.30 -13.29
C GLU A 292 -23.61 -15.03 -14.49
N GLN A 293 -22.80 -15.80 -15.23
CA GLN A 293 -23.24 -16.61 -16.37
C GLN A 293 -24.27 -17.68 -15.99
N LYS A 294 -24.27 -18.13 -14.74
CA LYS A 294 -25.18 -19.15 -14.20
C LYS A 294 -26.32 -18.54 -13.37
N ASP A 295 -26.47 -17.21 -13.36
CA ASP A 295 -27.37 -16.48 -12.47
C ASP A 295 -27.18 -16.81 -10.98
N GLY A 296 -25.94 -17.14 -10.62
CA GLY A 296 -25.53 -17.53 -9.27
C GLY A 296 -25.13 -16.33 -8.41
N LYS A 297 -25.04 -16.57 -7.10
CA LYS A 297 -24.51 -15.61 -6.13
C LYS A 297 -23.03 -15.90 -5.88
N PHE A 298 -22.18 -14.90 -6.13
CA PHE A 298 -20.76 -14.94 -5.81
C PHE A 298 -20.48 -14.32 -4.44
N PHE A 299 -21.07 -13.16 -4.15
CA PHE A 299 -20.97 -12.52 -2.84
C PHE A 299 -22.11 -12.98 -1.93
N GLY A 300 -21.82 -13.22 -0.65
CA GLY A 300 -22.82 -13.70 0.30
C GLY A 300 -22.25 -14.34 1.55
N GLN A 301 -23.13 -15.03 2.28
CA GLN A 301 -22.82 -15.70 3.54
C GLN A 301 -21.73 -16.78 3.36
N GLY A 302 -20.95 -17.01 4.42
CA GLY A 302 -19.96 -18.09 4.44
C GLY A 302 -18.61 -17.74 3.84
N ARG A 303 -18.41 -16.50 3.34
CA ARG A 303 -17.12 -16.03 2.84
C ARG A 303 -16.46 -15.08 3.84
N SER A 304 -15.20 -15.34 4.14
CA SER A 304 -14.29 -14.40 4.81
C SER A 304 -13.27 -13.86 3.81
N GLY A 305 -12.67 -12.72 4.13
CA GLY A 305 -11.63 -12.10 3.32
C GLY A 305 -11.78 -10.60 3.15
N ASP A 306 -10.90 -10.04 2.34
CA ASP A 306 -10.91 -8.64 1.88
C ASP A 306 -11.46 -8.61 0.46
N PHE A 307 -12.54 -7.86 0.24
CA PHE A 307 -13.28 -7.78 -1.00
C PHE A 307 -13.36 -6.35 -1.49
N TRP A 308 -13.05 -6.16 -2.77
CA TRP A 308 -13.30 -4.90 -3.46
C TRP A 308 -14.66 -4.99 -4.12
N LEU A 309 -15.58 -4.13 -3.74
CA LEU A 309 -16.96 -4.21 -4.20
C LEU A 309 -17.36 -2.90 -4.84
N THR A 310 -18.15 -3.02 -5.90
CA THR A 310 -18.79 -1.88 -6.54
C THR A 310 -20.28 -2.04 -6.33
N LEU A 311 -20.79 -1.30 -5.34
CA LEU A 311 -22.21 -1.28 -4.99
C LEU A 311 -22.97 -0.58 -6.11
N ALA A 312 -23.83 -1.33 -6.80
CA ALA A 312 -24.73 -0.76 -7.80
C ALA A 312 -25.90 -0.07 -7.10
N GLN A 313 -26.13 1.21 -7.40
CA GLN A 313 -27.24 2.02 -6.89
C GLN A 313 -28.05 2.62 -8.05
N PRO A 314 -29.31 3.04 -7.83
CA PRO A 314 -30.13 3.61 -8.90
C PRO A 314 -29.52 4.84 -9.58
N THR A 315 -28.74 5.63 -8.83
CA THR A 315 -28.15 6.90 -9.29
C THR A 315 -26.66 6.79 -9.63
N GLY A 316 -26.06 5.60 -9.54
CA GLY A 316 -24.64 5.41 -9.82
C GLY A 316 -24.02 4.24 -9.07
N ASN A 317 -22.72 4.10 -9.17
CA ASN A 317 -21.96 3.07 -8.47
C ASN A 317 -21.13 3.69 -7.35
N THR A 318 -20.91 2.93 -6.27
CA THR A 318 -20.00 3.31 -5.20
C THR A 318 -19.02 2.17 -4.94
N ARG A 319 -17.72 2.48 -5.04
CA ARG A 319 -16.66 1.54 -4.66
C ARG A 319 -16.54 1.50 -3.14
N VAL A 320 -16.43 0.30 -2.61
CA VAL A 320 -16.22 0.05 -1.19
C VAL A 320 -15.22 -1.09 -1.02
N ARG A 321 -14.53 -1.10 0.12
CA ARG A 321 -13.71 -2.22 0.54
C ARG A 321 -14.31 -2.86 1.76
N LEU A 322 -14.57 -4.16 1.67
CA LEU A 322 -15.27 -4.93 2.68
C LEU A 322 -14.34 -5.99 3.24
N TYR A 323 -14.14 -5.98 4.55
CA TYR A 323 -13.48 -7.08 5.25
C TYR A 323 -14.50 -7.91 6.02
N ALA A 324 -14.60 -9.17 5.66
CA ALA A 324 -15.36 -10.18 6.37
C ALA A 324 -14.39 -11.03 7.22
N PRO A 325 -14.46 -11.00 8.55
CA PRO A 325 -13.57 -11.79 9.40
C PRO A 325 -13.83 -13.29 9.22
N GLU A 326 -12.91 -14.15 9.68
CA GLU A 326 -13.05 -15.61 9.59
C GLU A 326 -14.38 -16.13 10.17
N ALA A 327 -14.91 -15.49 11.22
CA ALA A 327 -16.21 -15.81 11.80
C ALA A 327 -17.39 -15.67 10.81
N ALA A 328 -17.23 -14.95 9.70
CA ALA A 328 -18.24 -14.84 8.65
C ALA A 328 -18.49 -16.16 7.92
N ARG A 329 -17.52 -17.10 7.99
CA ARG A 329 -17.67 -18.46 7.44
C ARG A 329 -18.77 -19.27 8.13
N ASP A 330 -19.08 -18.95 9.38
CA ASP A 330 -20.16 -19.61 10.13
C ASP A 330 -21.56 -19.26 9.60
N GLY A 331 -21.67 -18.31 8.66
CA GLY A 331 -22.95 -17.87 8.09
C GLY A 331 -23.85 -17.11 9.07
N ARG A 332 -23.40 -16.89 10.31
CA ARG A 332 -24.13 -16.15 11.33
C ARG A 332 -23.99 -14.64 11.10
N PRO A 333 -25.02 -13.84 11.39
CA PRO A 333 -24.92 -12.39 11.36
C PRO A 333 -23.80 -11.89 12.30
N LEU A 334 -23.01 -10.95 11.81
CA LEU A 334 -21.95 -10.28 12.57
C LEU A 334 -22.27 -8.79 12.69
N PRO A 335 -21.75 -8.11 13.73
CA PRO A 335 -21.82 -6.65 13.81
C PRO A 335 -21.19 -6.00 12.57
N LEU A 336 -21.88 -5.04 11.97
CA LEU A 336 -21.37 -4.26 10.84
C LEU A 336 -20.78 -2.94 11.34
N VAL A 337 -19.55 -2.66 10.94
CA VAL A 337 -18.91 -1.36 11.11
C VAL A 337 -18.79 -0.70 9.74
N ILE A 338 -19.33 0.51 9.61
CA ILE A 338 -19.17 1.33 8.41
C ILE A 338 -18.18 2.44 8.73
N ALA A 339 -17.00 2.40 8.11
CA ALA A 339 -16.00 3.44 8.21
C ALA A 339 -16.04 4.31 6.96
N VAL A 340 -16.12 5.62 7.14
CA VAL A 340 -16.12 6.62 6.07
C VAL A 340 -14.84 7.44 6.18
N HIS A 341 -14.13 7.60 5.06
CA HIS A 341 -12.91 8.38 5.04
C HIS A 341 -13.20 9.89 5.02
N GLY A 342 -12.19 10.69 5.38
CA GLY A 342 -12.23 12.13 5.20
C GLY A 342 -12.14 12.56 3.74
N ALA A 343 -12.24 13.86 3.49
CA ALA A 343 -12.11 14.41 2.16
C ALA A 343 -10.73 14.10 1.54
N GLY A 344 -10.71 13.78 0.25
CA GLY A 344 -9.51 13.37 -0.48
C GLY A 344 -9.06 11.93 -0.23
N GLY A 345 -9.81 11.17 0.58
CA GLY A 345 -9.58 9.74 0.76
C GLY A 345 -10.32 8.84 -0.23
N SER A 346 -10.03 7.55 -0.14
CA SER A 346 -10.67 6.47 -0.90
C SER A 346 -11.04 5.29 0.00
N GLU A 347 -11.77 4.32 -0.55
CA GLU A 347 -12.14 3.08 0.12
C GLU A 347 -10.94 2.23 0.59
N ASN A 348 -9.74 2.52 0.09
CA ASN A 348 -8.53 1.76 0.37
C ASN A 348 -7.75 2.27 1.59
N MET A 349 -7.98 3.51 2.04
CA MET A 349 -7.11 4.15 3.04
C MET A 349 -7.08 3.42 4.39
N PHE A 350 -8.21 2.89 4.86
CA PHE A 350 -8.26 2.15 6.13
C PHE A 350 -7.52 0.81 6.08
N PHE A 351 -7.37 0.24 4.88
CA PHE A 351 -6.75 -1.05 4.68
C PHE A 351 -5.25 -0.93 4.44
N ASP A 352 -4.84 0.07 3.66
CA ASP A 352 -3.47 0.12 3.14
C ASP A 352 -2.65 1.34 3.63
N ALA A 353 -3.30 2.42 4.07
CA ALA A 353 -2.63 3.70 4.33
C ALA A 353 -2.53 4.01 5.83
N TYR A 354 -3.64 4.04 6.57
CA TYR A 354 -3.60 4.45 7.97
C TYR A 354 -2.84 3.45 8.84
N GLY A 355 -1.80 3.93 9.54
CA GLY A 355 -1.04 3.11 10.49
C GLY A 355 -0.31 1.93 9.85
N ASN A 356 0.05 2.04 8.56
CA ASN A 356 0.60 0.93 7.77
C ASN A 356 -0.35 -0.30 7.71
N GLY A 357 -1.67 -0.06 7.70
CA GLY A 357 -2.69 -1.11 7.60
C GLY A 357 -2.84 -1.96 8.87
N LYS A 358 -2.59 -1.36 10.05
CA LYS A 358 -2.62 -2.04 11.36
C LYS A 358 -3.70 -1.51 12.29
#